data_AF-A0A7X7PTG8-F1
#
_entry.id   AF-A0A7X7PTG8-F1
#
_cell.length_a   1.000
_cell.length_b   1.000
_cell.length_c   1.000
_cell.angle_alpha   90.00
_cell.angle_beta   90.00
_cell.angle_gamma   90.00
#
_symmetry.space_group_name_H-M   'P 1'
#
loop_
_entity.id
_entity.type
_entity.pdbx_description
1 polymer ?
#
loop_
_entity_poly.entity_id
_entity_poly.type
_entity_poly.pdbx_seq_one_letter_code
_entity_poly.pdbx_strand_id
1 'polypeptide(L)'
;NNSYGVTTLRDRHAKFFRDGRALLCFRGKGGRRHEVALDDRHLARVIRRCQQLPGQQLFQYLDEDGKRQPIDSGMVNEYLRSAIGCDSPDQEGFTAKDFRTWGATVRAIAYLATQRCEGAVSERAFKTCVAATAKDVAHALGNTPAVCRKSYINPIVFTAWRTKRIEKLCSGRSLPARRLEKLTLRLLEQTRP
;
A
#
# COMPACT_ATOMS: atom_id res chain seq x y z
N ASN A 1 -20.18 -7.52 10.52
CA ASN A 1 -19.85 -7.51 9.07
C ASN A 1 -18.78 -8.52 8.63
N ASN A 2 -18.26 -9.41 9.50
CA ASN A 2 -17.24 -10.44 9.16
C ASN A 2 -16.12 -9.95 8.22
N SER A 3 -15.71 -8.70 8.39
CA SER A 3 -14.70 -8.00 7.58
C SER A 3 -13.59 -7.55 8.52
N TYR A 4 -12.35 -7.77 8.12
CA TYR A 4 -11.15 -7.58 8.93
C TYR A 4 -10.21 -6.58 8.27
N GLY A 5 -9.56 -5.76 9.09
CA GLY A 5 -8.37 -4.98 8.75
C GLY A 5 -7.14 -5.60 9.41
N VAL A 6 -5.96 -5.00 9.19
CA VAL A 6 -4.70 -5.53 9.73
C VAL A 6 -4.77 -5.68 11.26
N THR A 7 -5.19 -4.63 11.98
CA THR A 7 -5.29 -4.62 13.45
C THR A 7 -6.41 -5.50 14.02
N THR A 8 -7.33 -5.98 13.18
CA THR A 8 -8.44 -6.86 13.61
C THR A 8 -8.28 -8.29 13.10
N LEU A 9 -7.13 -8.65 12.52
CA LEU A 9 -6.83 -10.02 12.17
C LEU A 9 -6.87 -10.93 13.40
N ARG A 10 -7.22 -12.19 13.13
CA ARG A 10 -7.28 -13.26 14.12
C ARG A 10 -6.24 -14.32 13.79
N ASP A 11 -5.88 -15.15 14.77
CA ASP A 11 -4.83 -16.17 14.60
C ASP A 11 -5.11 -17.12 13.45
N ARG A 12 -6.38 -17.47 13.24
CA ARG A 12 -6.83 -18.30 12.10
C ARG A 12 -6.57 -17.69 10.72
N HIS A 13 -6.32 -16.39 10.64
CA HIS A 13 -6.00 -15.71 9.39
C HIS A 13 -4.52 -15.84 9.04
N ALA A 14 -3.65 -16.26 9.96
CA ALA A 14 -2.22 -16.41 9.71
C ALA A 14 -1.83 -17.88 9.53
N LYS A 15 -1.11 -18.16 8.45
CA LYS A 15 -0.46 -19.46 8.18
C LYS A 15 1.05 -19.26 8.10
N PHE A 16 1.81 -20.16 8.71
CA PHE A 16 3.27 -20.12 8.72
C PHE A 16 3.83 -21.35 8.01
N PHE A 17 4.84 -21.15 7.17
CA PHE A 17 5.47 -22.22 6.38
C PHE A 17 6.85 -22.57 6.92
N ARG A 18 7.32 -23.78 6.61
CA ARG A 18 8.62 -24.31 7.09
C ARG A 18 9.82 -23.52 6.56
N ASP A 19 9.70 -22.90 5.40
CA ASP A 19 10.76 -22.09 4.76
C ASP A 19 10.89 -20.66 5.32
N GLY A 20 10.10 -20.34 6.35
CA GLY A 20 10.11 -19.06 7.05
C GLY A 20 9.13 -18.03 6.50
N ARG A 21 8.34 -18.38 5.47
CA ARG A 21 7.29 -17.50 4.94
C ARG A 21 6.02 -17.55 5.78
N ALA A 22 5.16 -16.55 5.62
CA ALA A 22 3.81 -16.53 6.16
C ALA A 22 2.77 -16.10 5.11
N LEU A 23 1.52 -16.47 5.32
CA LEU A 23 0.39 -16.06 4.49
C LEU A 23 -0.74 -15.57 5.38
N LEU A 24 -1.22 -14.35 5.11
CA LEU A 24 -2.40 -13.79 5.77
C LEU A 24 -3.62 -13.95 4.84
N CYS A 25 -4.62 -14.71 5.28
CA CYS A 25 -5.87 -15.00 4.56
C CYS A 25 -7.07 -14.45 5.34
N PHE A 26 -7.76 -13.45 4.81
CA PHE A 26 -8.90 -12.85 5.50
C PHE A 26 -9.91 -12.20 4.55
N ARG A 27 -11.13 -11.99 5.06
CA ARG A 27 -12.18 -11.23 4.37
C ARG A 27 -12.07 -9.76 4.80
N GLY A 28 -11.77 -8.86 3.88
CA GLY A 28 -11.66 -7.43 4.11
C GLY A 28 -12.95 -6.65 3.86
N LYS A 29 -12.82 -5.31 3.80
CA LYS A 29 -13.95 -4.39 3.54
C LYS A 29 -14.67 -4.74 2.23
N GLY A 30 -16.00 -4.76 2.30
CA GLY A 30 -16.85 -5.16 1.16
C GLY A 30 -16.85 -6.67 0.89
N GLY A 31 -16.31 -7.47 1.82
CA GLY A 31 -16.29 -8.92 1.72
C GLY A 31 -15.25 -9.51 0.76
N ARG A 32 -14.33 -8.69 0.26
CA ARG A 32 -13.25 -9.15 -0.61
C ARG A 32 -12.28 -10.05 0.14
N ARG A 33 -11.86 -11.16 -0.49
CA ARG A 33 -10.81 -12.02 0.05
C ARG A 33 -9.45 -11.40 -0.21
N HIS A 34 -8.60 -11.39 0.80
CA HIS A 34 -7.21 -10.97 0.73
C HIS A 34 -6.30 -12.15 1.06
N GLU A 35 -5.27 -12.32 0.25
CA GLU A 35 -4.19 -13.29 0.45
C GLU A 35 -2.87 -12.52 0.33
N VAL A 36 -2.21 -12.30 1.46
CA VAL A 36 -0.97 -11.50 1.54
C VAL A 36 0.17 -12.44 1.92
N ALA A 37 1.03 -12.75 0.95
CA ALA A 37 2.24 -13.52 1.18
C ALA A 37 3.32 -12.62 1.80
N LEU A 38 3.98 -13.14 2.83
CA LEU A 38 5.11 -12.52 3.51
C LEU A 38 6.33 -13.40 3.32
N ASP A 39 7.29 -12.90 2.56
CA ASP A 39 8.58 -13.51 2.26
C ASP A 39 9.71 -13.06 3.21
N ASP A 40 9.48 -12.01 3.99
CA ASP A 40 10.37 -11.56 5.05
C ASP A 40 10.30 -12.48 6.28
N ARG A 41 11.38 -13.24 6.48
CA ARG A 41 11.53 -14.19 7.61
C ARG A 41 11.51 -13.52 8.98
N HIS A 42 12.00 -12.28 9.08
CA HIS A 42 11.99 -11.54 10.34
C HIS A 42 10.57 -11.14 10.70
N LEU A 43 9.83 -10.55 9.74
CA LEU A 43 8.44 -10.16 9.92
C LEU A 43 7.55 -11.37 10.22
N ALA A 44 7.71 -12.48 9.49
CA ALA A 44 6.99 -13.72 9.76
C ALA A 44 7.25 -14.22 11.19
N ARG A 45 8.48 -14.12 11.70
CA ARG A 45 8.81 -14.49 13.08
C ARG A 45 8.18 -13.55 14.11
N VAL A 46 8.10 -12.25 13.84
CA VAL A 46 7.40 -11.29 14.70
C VAL A 46 5.91 -11.63 14.78
N ILE A 47 5.24 -11.82 13.63
CA ILE A 47 3.81 -12.17 13.60
C ILE A 47 3.55 -13.51 14.30
N ARG A 48 4.44 -14.49 14.13
CA ARG A 48 4.34 -15.80 14.81
C ARG A 48 4.39 -15.66 16.33
N ARG A 49 5.25 -14.77 16.86
CA ARG A 49 5.30 -14.49 18.31
C ARG A 49 4.00 -13.88 18.80
N CYS A 50 3.38 -12.98 18.03
CA CYS A 50 2.07 -12.44 18.38
C CYS A 50 0.98 -13.53 18.40
N GLN A 51 0.98 -14.44 17.41
CA GLN A 51 0.04 -15.57 17.33
C GLN A 51 0.16 -16.56 18.52
N GLN A 52 1.35 -16.67 19.11
CA GLN A 52 1.59 -17.57 20.24
C GLN A 52 1.00 -17.05 21.56
N LEU A 53 0.63 -15.77 21.63
CA LEU A 53 -0.05 -15.22 22.79
C LEU A 53 -1.49 -15.78 22.86
N PRO A 54 -1.98 -16.19 24.04
CA PRO A 54 -3.33 -16.71 24.19
C PRO A 54 -4.38 -15.68 23.74
N GLY A 55 -5.37 -16.09 22.95
CA GLY A 55 -6.43 -15.19 22.51
C GLY A 55 -6.99 -15.56 21.14
N GLN A 56 -7.74 -14.64 20.55
CA GLN A 56 -8.16 -14.76 19.15
C GLN A 56 -7.51 -13.72 18.24
N GLN A 57 -6.97 -12.63 18.80
CA GLN A 57 -6.43 -11.50 18.03
C GLN A 57 -4.98 -11.78 17.67
N LEU A 58 -4.65 -11.59 16.39
CA LEU A 58 -3.31 -11.85 15.88
C LEU A 58 -2.29 -10.83 16.39
N PHE A 59 -2.70 -9.56 16.51
CA PHE A 59 -1.82 -8.48 16.97
C PHE A 59 -2.22 -8.04 18.38
N GLN A 60 -1.44 -8.54 19.33
CA GLN A 60 -1.57 -8.27 20.75
C GLN A 60 -0.17 -8.31 21.39
N TYR A 61 -0.04 -7.71 22.56
CA TYR A 61 1.18 -7.69 23.37
C TYR A 61 0.85 -7.91 24.84
N LEU A 62 1.87 -8.16 25.67
CA LEU A 62 1.75 -8.15 27.12
C LEU A 62 2.25 -6.80 27.62
N ASP A 63 1.45 -6.13 28.44
CA ASP A 63 1.87 -4.92 29.14
C ASP A 63 2.80 -5.24 30.34
N GLU A 64 3.18 -4.20 31.07
CA GLU A 64 4.10 -4.29 32.21
C GLU A 64 3.56 -5.18 33.35
N ASP A 65 2.23 -5.30 33.48
CA ASP A 65 1.56 -6.15 34.46
C ASP A 65 1.37 -7.59 33.94
N GLY A 66 1.89 -7.91 32.75
CA GLY A 66 1.71 -9.20 32.08
C GLY A 66 0.30 -9.40 31.54
N LYS A 67 -0.52 -8.34 31.46
CA LYS A 67 -1.87 -8.40 30.92
C LYS A 67 -1.83 -8.21 29.40
N ARG A 68 -2.69 -8.97 28.71
CA ARG A 68 -2.80 -8.92 27.25
C ARG A 68 -3.53 -7.66 26.82
N GLN A 69 -2.94 -6.97 25.86
CA GLN A 69 -3.47 -5.77 25.25
C GLN A 69 -3.59 -5.93 23.74
N PRO A 70 -4.75 -5.63 23.12
CA PRO A 70 -4.88 -5.63 21.67
C PRO A 70 -4.11 -4.45 21.07
N ILE A 71 -3.66 -4.62 19.83
CA ILE A 71 -3.17 -3.50 19.01
C ILE A 71 -4.33 -3.01 18.14
N ASP A 72 -4.78 -1.77 18.36
CA ASP A 72 -5.82 -1.16 17.54
C ASP A 72 -5.27 -0.16 16.51
N SER A 73 -6.16 0.39 15.67
CA SER A 73 -5.77 1.37 14.65
C SER A 73 -5.37 2.74 15.20
N GLY A 74 -5.84 3.10 16.39
CA GLY A 74 -5.44 4.33 17.07
C GLY A 74 -3.96 4.26 17.45
N MET A 75 -3.57 3.18 18.13
CA MET A 75 -2.18 2.91 18.52
C MET A 75 -1.23 2.91 17.31
N VAL A 76 -1.63 2.28 16.20
CA VAL A 76 -0.81 2.26 14.97
C VAL A 76 -0.63 3.67 14.41
N ASN A 77 -1.69 4.47 14.32
CA ASN A 77 -1.57 5.83 13.80
C ASN A 77 -0.81 6.76 14.74
N GLU A 78 -0.92 6.57 16.05
CA GLU A 78 -0.12 7.27 17.05
C GLU A 78 1.37 6.96 16.89
N TYR A 79 1.72 5.67 16.79
CA TYR A 79 3.09 5.27 16.49
C TYR A 79 3.62 5.89 15.19
N LEU A 80 2.81 5.88 14.12
CA LEU A 80 3.23 6.46 12.83
C LEU A 80 3.49 7.97 12.91
N ARG A 81 2.66 8.72 13.64
CA ARG A 81 2.89 10.17 13.84
C ARG A 81 4.21 10.42 14.56
N SER A 82 4.44 9.71 15.66
CA SER A 82 5.67 9.82 16.45
C SER A 82 6.91 9.41 15.64
N ALA A 83 6.86 8.27 14.95
CA ALA A 83 7.99 7.75 14.18
C ALA A 83 8.40 8.64 12.98
N ILE A 84 7.47 9.45 12.47
CA ILE A 84 7.71 10.36 11.33
C ILE A 84 8.09 11.78 11.80
N GLY A 85 7.98 12.07 13.10
CA GLY A 85 8.26 13.39 13.67
C GLY A 85 7.17 14.43 13.38
N CYS A 86 5.93 13.98 13.16
CA CYS A 86 4.77 14.85 12.96
C CYS A 86 4.03 15.05 14.28
N ASP A 87 4.64 15.76 15.23
CA ASP A 87 4.07 16.02 16.56
C ASP A 87 3.21 17.29 16.62
N SER A 88 3.08 18.03 15.50
CA SER A 88 2.31 19.26 15.44
C SER A 88 0.81 18.96 15.40
N PRO A 89 -0.01 19.45 16.35
CA PRO A 89 -1.46 19.24 16.37
C PRO A 89 -2.20 19.89 15.18
N ASP A 90 -1.54 20.80 14.47
CA ASP A 90 -2.12 21.61 13.38
C ASP A 90 -1.85 21.05 11.97
N GLN A 91 -1.11 19.94 11.84
CA GLN A 91 -0.94 19.25 10.56
C GLN A 91 -1.89 18.06 10.48
N GLU A 92 -2.56 17.87 9.33
CA GLU A 92 -3.12 16.57 8.97
C GLU A 92 -1.96 15.56 8.91
N GLY A 93 -1.66 14.93 10.04
CA GLY A 93 -0.49 14.07 10.20
C GLY A 93 -0.55 12.84 9.30
N PHE A 94 0.62 12.31 8.95
CA PHE A 94 0.73 11.06 8.22
C PHE A 94 0.00 9.92 8.96
N THR A 95 -0.77 9.13 8.21
CA THR A 95 -1.59 8.02 8.71
C THR A 95 -1.29 6.72 7.97
N ALA A 96 -1.86 5.61 8.45
CA ALA A 96 -1.81 4.34 7.75
C ALA A 96 -2.41 4.39 6.33
N LYS A 97 -3.31 5.35 6.04
CA LYS A 97 -3.88 5.56 4.69
C LYS A 97 -2.80 6.00 3.71
N ASP A 98 -1.79 6.75 4.16
CA ASP A 98 -0.76 7.33 3.31
C ASP A 98 0.16 6.27 2.71
N PHE A 99 0.39 5.15 3.40
CA PHE A 99 1.04 3.98 2.78
C PHE A 99 0.26 3.46 1.57
N ARG A 100 -1.07 3.48 1.62
CA ARG A 100 -1.92 3.01 0.51
C ARG A 100 -1.95 4.00 -0.66
N THR A 101 -1.93 5.31 -0.38
CA THR A 101 -1.89 6.35 -1.43
C THR A 101 -0.50 6.38 -2.09
N TRP A 102 0.56 6.30 -1.31
CA TRP A 102 1.94 6.16 -1.78
C TRP A 102 2.09 4.91 -2.66
N GLY A 103 1.74 3.74 -2.12
CA GLY A 103 1.84 2.47 -2.84
C GLY A 103 0.99 2.43 -4.12
N ALA A 104 -0.21 3.02 -4.11
CA ALA A 104 -1.03 3.16 -5.31
C ALA A 104 -0.36 4.01 -6.39
N THR A 105 0.25 5.13 -5.99
CA THR A 105 0.93 6.06 -6.90
C THR A 105 2.19 5.43 -7.49
N VAL A 106 3.01 4.77 -6.67
CA VAL A 106 4.19 4.00 -7.13
C VAL A 106 3.77 2.90 -8.12
N ARG A 107 2.71 2.15 -7.80
CA ARG A 107 2.19 1.10 -8.70
C ARG A 107 1.65 1.68 -10.00
N ALA A 108 0.93 2.80 -9.95
CA ALA A 108 0.44 3.47 -11.15
C ALA A 108 1.60 3.87 -12.07
N ILE A 109 2.69 4.44 -11.52
CA ILE A 109 3.89 4.78 -12.29
C ILE A 109 4.54 3.53 -12.88
N ALA A 110 4.65 2.45 -12.11
CA ALA A 110 5.20 1.18 -12.59
C ALA A 110 4.40 0.64 -13.78
N TYR A 111 3.07 0.67 -13.70
CA TYR A 111 2.20 0.29 -14.81
C TYR A 111 2.40 1.22 -16.01
N LEU A 112 2.30 2.53 -15.81
CA LEU A 112 2.43 3.55 -16.87
C LEU A 112 3.79 3.49 -17.58
N ALA A 113 4.86 3.13 -16.88
CA ALA A 113 6.20 2.97 -17.46
C ALA A 113 6.27 1.83 -18.50
N THR A 114 5.35 0.87 -18.44
CA THR A 114 5.23 -0.21 -19.44
C THR A 114 4.37 0.18 -20.64
N GLN A 115 3.58 1.25 -20.52
CA GLN A 115 2.64 1.69 -21.55
C GLN A 115 3.35 2.65 -22.52
N ARG A 116 4.03 2.10 -23.52
CA ARG A 116 4.68 2.89 -24.58
C ARG A 116 3.66 3.30 -25.65
N CYS A 117 3.91 4.45 -26.26
CA CYS A 117 3.12 4.94 -27.38
C CYS A 117 4.05 5.76 -28.27
N GLU A 118 4.00 5.53 -29.58
CA GLU A 118 4.77 6.33 -30.52
C GLU A 118 4.10 7.70 -30.72
N GLY A 119 4.90 8.76 -30.75
CA GLY A 119 4.41 10.12 -30.94
C GLY A 119 3.52 10.66 -29.79
N ALA A 120 2.67 11.62 -30.14
CA ALA A 120 1.78 12.29 -29.20
C ALA A 120 0.63 11.37 -28.75
N VAL A 121 0.32 11.41 -27.45
CA VAL A 121 -0.77 10.60 -26.88
C VAL A 121 -2.11 11.22 -27.25
N SER A 122 -2.90 10.51 -28.05
CA SER A 122 -4.28 10.91 -28.37
C SER A 122 -5.18 10.89 -27.13
N GLU A 123 -6.25 11.69 -27.14
CA GLU A 123 -7.19 11.74 -26.00
C GLU A 123 -7.87 10.38 -25.73
N ARG A 124 -8.14 9.61 -26.79
CA ARG A 124 -8.65 8.23 -26.67
C ARG A 124 -7.64 7.31 -25.99
N ALA A 125 -6.37 7.35 -26.43
CA ALA A 125 -5.30 6.55 -25.82
C ALA A 125 -5.09 6.93 -24.35
N PHE A 126 -5.17 8.23 -24.04
CA PHE A 126 -5.10 8.74 -22.67
C PHE A 126 -6.19 8.18 -21.77
N LYS A 127 -7.46 8.30 -22.16
CA LYS A 127 -8.58 7.77 -21.37
C LYS A 127 -8.49 6.25 -21.17
N THR A 128 -8.11 5.50 -22.20
CA THR A 128 -7.92 4.04 -22.10
C THR A 128 -6.81 3.69 -21.11
N CYS A 129 -5.66 4.38 -21.18
CA CYS A 129 -4.53 4.11 -20.29
C CYS A 129 -4.85 4.45 -18.83
N VAL A 130 -5.51 5.58 -18.58
CA VAL A 130 -5.98 5.97 -17.23
C VAL A 130 -6.91 4.91 -16.65
N ALA A 131 -7.88 4.44 -17.45
CA ALA A 131 -8.83 3.42 -17.01
C ALA A 131 -8.12 2.08 -16.71
N ALA A 132 -7.17 1.66 -17.55
CA ALA A 132 -6.41 0.44 -17.35
C ALA A 132 -5.51 0.51 -16.11
N THR A 133 -4.82 1.64 -15.90
CA THR A 133 -4.01 1.89 -14.70
C THR A 133 -4.85 1.85 -13.43
N ALA A 134 -6.02 2.51 -13.45
CA ALA A 134 -6.92 2.50 -12.29
C ALA A 134 -7.46 1.08 -11.98
N LYS A 135 -7.69 0.24 -13.00
CA LYS A 135 -8.07 -1.17 -12.83
C LYS A 135 -6.94 -1.99 -12.19
N ASP A 136 -5.70 -1.81 -12.66
CA ASP A 136 -4.54 -2.50 -12.09
C ASP A 136 -4.33 -2.16 -10.60
N VAL A 137 -4.37 -0.86 -10.26
CA VAL A 137 -4.26 -0.41 -8.87
C VAL A 137 -5.44 -0.89 -8.02
N ALA A 138 -6.66 -0.89 -8.56
CA ALA A 138 -7.86 -1.36 -7.87
C ALA A 138 -7.79 -2.85 -7.53
N HIS A 139 -7.26 -3.66 -8.45
CA HIS A 139 -7.01 -5.08 -8.21
C HIS A 139 -6.05 -5.29 -7.04
N ALA A 140 -4.92 -4.56 -7.03
CA ALA A 140 -3.92 -4.68 -5.97
C ALA A 140 -4.42 -4.19 -4.60
N LEU A 141 -5.16 -3.08 -4.56
CA LEU A 141 -5.64 -2.50 -3.29
C LEU A 141 -6.93 -3.15 -2.77
N GLY A 142 -7.62 -3.94 -3.59
CA GLY A 142 -8.97 -4.39 -3.30
C GLY A 142 -9.92 -3.20 -3.13
N ASN A 143 -9.97 -2.30 -4.11
CA ASN A 143 -10.87 -1.14 -4.18
C ASN A 143 -11.55 -1.10 -5.57
N THR A 144 -12.47 -0.15 -5.82
CA THR A 144 -13.00 0.05 -7.18
C THR A 144 -12.07 0.96 -7.98
N PRO A 145 -12.00 0.82 -9.33
CA PRO A 145 -11.18 1.72 -10.16
C PRO A 145 -11.50 3.20 -9.95
N ALA A 146 -12.79 3.53 -9.80
CA ALA A 146 -13.23 4.89 -9.52
C ALA A 146 -12.66 5.43 -8.19
N VAL A 147 -12.70 4.63 -7.13
CA VAL A 147 -12.15 5.01 -5.81
C VAL A 147 -10.63 5.15 -5.86
N CYS A 148 -9.93 4.22 -6.53
CA CYS A 148 -8.47 4.30 -6.69
C CYS A 148 -8.06 5.57 -7.42
N ARG A 149 -8.72 5.88 -8.54
CA ARG A 149 -8.44 7.08 -9.32
C ARG A 149 -8.72 8.37 -8.54
N LYS A 150 -9.81 8.40 -7.75
CA LYS A 150 -10.24 9.61 -7.02
C LYS A 150 -9.45 9.86 -5.73
N SER A 151 -9.01 8.81 -5.04
CA SER A 151 -8.59 8.91 -3.64
C SER A 151 -7.28 8.23 -3.27
N TYR A 152 -6.63 7.53 -4.21
CA TYR A 152 -5.37 6.80 -3.94
C TYR A 152 -4.24 7.16 -4.89
N ILE A 153 -4.53 7.30 -6.18
CA ILE A 153 -3.51 7.63 -7.19
C ILE A 153 -3.33 9.14 -7.24
N ASN A 154 -2.11 9.63 -7.05
CA ASN A 154 -1.82 11.04 -7.31
C ASN A 154 -2.06 11.34 -8.81
N PRO A 155 -2.98 12.25 -9.19
CA PRO A 155 -3.38 12.45 -10.57
C PRO A 155 -2.24 12.89 -11.50
N ILE A 156 -1.15 13.45 -10.94
CA ILE A 156 -0.04 13.96 -11.73
C ILE A 156 0.70 12.90 -12.53
N VAL A 157 0.63 11.64 -12.09
CA VAL A 157 1.25 10.52 -12.80
C VAL A 157 0.64 10.35 -14.20
N PHE A 158 -0.65 10.66 -14.37
CA PHE A 158 -1.30 10.60 -15.67
C PHE A 158 -0.81 11.72 -16.59
N THR A 159 -0.70 12.94 -16.07
CA THR A 159 -0.12 14.07 -16.81
C THR A 159 1.33 13.79 -17.21
N ALA A 160 2.13 13.27 -16.28
CA ALA A 160 3.52 12.90 -16.51
C ALA A 160 3.69 11.78 -17.56
N TRP A 161 2.75 10.84 -17.62
CA TRP A 161 2.73 9.85 -18.68
C TRP A 161 2.37 10.47 -20.04
N ARG A 162 1.32 11.31 -20.08
CA ARG A 162 0.86 11.99 -21.30
C ARG A 162 1.96 12.84 -21.93
N THR A 163 2.78 13.51 -21.11
CA THR A 163 3.92 14.34 -21.55
C THR A 163 5.24 13.56 -21.69
N LYS A 164 5.19 12.23 -21.67
CA LYS A 164 6.35 11.32 -21.84
C LYS A 164 7.43 11.44 -20.77
N ARG A 165 7.15 12.08 -19.63
CA ARG A 165 8.10 12.25 -18.53
C ARG A 165 8.41 10.93 -17.83
N ILE A 166 7.40 10.08 -17.62
CA ILE A 166 7.59 8.75 -17.01
C ILE A 166 8.53 7.90 -17.89
N GLU A 167 8.32 7.92 -19.21
CA GLU A 167 9.16 7.17 -20.15
C GLU A 167 10.64 7.60 -20.07
N LYS A 168 10.88 8.92 -20.06
CA LYS A 168 12.23 9.49 -19.91
C LYS A 168 12.90 9.05 -18.60
N LEU A 169 12.16 9.08 -17.48
CA LEU A 169 12.69 8.73 -16.16
C LEU A 169 12.95 7.22 -15.99
N CYS A 170 12.15 6.37 -16.62
CA CYS A 170 12.30 4.92 -16.55
C CYS A 170 13.22 4.33 -17.62
N SER A 171 13.60 5.11 -18.64
CA SER A 171 14.36 4.66 -19.81
C SER A 171 13.74 3.39 -20.46
N GLY A 172 12.41 3.28 -20.38
CA GLY A 172 11.64 2.14 -20.88
C GLY A 172 11.89 0.79 -20.20
N ARG A 173 12.50 0.75 -19.01
CA ARG A 173 12.78 -0.50 -18.29
C ARG A 173 11.89 -0.66 -17.05
N SER A 174 11.62 -1.91 -16.67
CA SER A 174 11.12 -2.21 -15.33
C SER A 174 12.19 -1.88 -14.30
N LEU A 175 11.80 -1.19 -13.24
CA LEU A 175 12.70 -0.71 -12.20
C LEU A 175 12.46 -1.49 -10.89
N PRO A 176 13.52 -1.78 -10.11
CA PRO A 176 13.37 -2.29 -8.75
C PRO A 176 12.52 -1.36 -7.88
N ALA A 177 11.76 -1.92 -6.93
CA ALA A 177 10.82 -1.18 -6.09
C ALA A 177 11.42 0.10 -5.47
N ARG A 178 12.61 0.00 -4.86
CA ARG A 178 13.29 1.15 -4.24
C ARG A 178 13.65 2.27 -5.23
N ARG A 179 13.95 1.92 -6.49
CA ARG A 179 14.21 2.92 -7.53
C ARG A 179 12.90 3.56 -8.02
N LEU A 180 11.82 2.78 -8.14
CA LEU A 180 10.49 3.31 -8.45
C LEU A 180 10.00 4.29 -7.39
N GLU A 181 10.21 3.98 -6.11
CA GLU A 181 9.89 4.89 -5.01
C GLU A 181 10.62 6.23 -5.14
N LYS A 182 11.94 6.19 -5.35
CA LYS A 182 12.76 7.41 -5.54
C LYS A 182 12.34 8.21 -6.78
N LEU A 183 12.02 7.54 -7.87
CA LEU A 183 11.52 8.18 -9.09
C LEU A 183 10.17 8.85 -8.83
N THR A 184 9.27 8.15 -8.12
CA THR A 184 7.98 8.69 -7.71
C THR A 184 8.16 9.96 -6.88
N LEU A 185 9.06 9.96 -5.88
CA LEU A 185 9.38 11.15 -5.10
C LEU A 185 9.83 12.31 -5.98
N ARG A 186 10.84 12.08 -6.84
CA ARG A 186 11.34 13.11 -7.76
C ARG A 186 10.25 13.67 -8.67
N LEU A 187 9.37 12.81 -9.18
CA LEU A 187 8.26 13.23 -10.02
C LEU A 187 7.32 14.17 -9.26
N LEU A 188 6.97 13.83 -8.02
CA LEU A 188 6.06 14.61 -7.18
C LEU A 188 6.69 15.92 -6.68
N GLU A 189 7.99 15.92 -6.36
CA GLU A 189 8.72 17.11 -5.92
C GLU A 189 8.81 18.17 -7.02
N GLN A 190 9.08 17.76 -8.26
CA GLN A 190 9.20 18.65 -9.42
C GLN A 190 7.86 19.23 -9.90
N THR A 191 6.81 19.00 -9.13
CA THR A 191 5.44 19.40 -9.42
C THR A 191 4.76 20.05 -8.23
N ARG A 192 5.51 20.31 -7.16
CA ARG A 192 5.09 21.24 -6.12
C ARG A 192 5.00 22.64 -6.75
N PRO A 193 3.91 23.38 -6.51
CA PRO A 193 3.79 24.77 -6.96
C PRO A 193 4.89 25.65 -6.38
#